data_AF-A0ABD5QS77-F1
#
_entry.id   AF-A0ABD5QS77-F1
#
_cell.length_a   1.000
_cell.length_b   1.000
_cell.length_c   1.000
_cell.angle_alpha   90.00
_cell.angle_beta   90.00
_cell.angle_gamma   90.00
#
_symmetry.space_group_name_H-M   'P 1'
#
loop_
_entity.id
_entity.type
_entity.pdbx_description
1 polymer ?
#
loop_
_entity_poly.entity_id
_entity_poly.type
_entity_poly.pdbx_seq_one_letter_code
_entity_poly.pdbx_strand_id
1 'polypeptide(L)'
;MNGRPIAAAGTALTTFLVVAVLVTELLSARIAFSAIVALPIGVVAGVIAGIATWVRLWSRPALRPVLLGGSAVGYALLVAAAASYAVPPARRFVSVWSALGFAAVCGVAVFAFVRLNPERFSR
;
A
#
# COMPACT_ATOMS: atom_id res chain seq x y z
N MET A 1 4.50 -15.55 13.49
CA MET A 1 4.15 -15.67 12.05
C MET A 1 5.23 -14.96 11.25
N ASN A 2 5.70 -15.53 10.15
CA ASN A 2 6.68 -14.83 9.31
C ASN A 2 5.97 -13.67 8.59
N GLY A 3 6.16 -12.43 9.08
CA GLY A 3 5.52 -11.23 8.52
C GLY A 3 6.15 -10.74 7.21
N ARG A 4 7.28 -11.34 6.79
CA ARG A 4 8.01 -10.98 5.58
C ARG A 4 7.17 -10.97 4.30
N PRO A 5 6.38 -12.02 3.96
CA PRO A 5 5.52 -12.02 2.78
C PRO A 5 4.46 -10.93 2.82
N ILE A 6 3.86 -10.70 3.99
CA ILE A 6 2.81 -9.70 4.17
C ILE A 6 3.38 -8.30 3.94
N ALA A 7 4.53 -8.02 4.56
CA ALA A 7 5.22 -6.76 4.38
C ALA A 7 5.64 -6.54 2.91
N ALA A 8 6.26 -7.54 2.28
CA ALA A 8 6.73 -7.41 0.90
C ALA A 8 5.60 -7.24 -0.12
N ALA A 9 4.51 -8.00 0.01
CA ALA A 9 3.37 -7.89 -0.89
C ALA A 9 2.63 -6.57 -0.68
N GLY A 10 2.40 -6.16 0.57
CA GLY A 10 1.71 -4.89 0.82
C GLY A 10 2.59 -3.66 0.56
N THR A 11 3.92 -3.72 0.74
CA THR A 11 4.81 -2.63 0.30
C THR A 11 4.82 -2.53 -1.22
N ALA A 12 4.87 -3.66 -1.95
CA ALA A 12 4.75 -3.66 -3.40
C ALA A 12 3.44 -3.03 -3.86
N LEU A 13 2.32 -3.42 -3.25
CA LEU A 13 0.99 -2.88 -3.55
C LEU A 13 0.91 -1.38 -3.26
N THR A 14 1.40 -0.94 -2.10
CA THR A 14 1.36 0.46 -1.69
C THR A 14 2.21 1.32 -2.63
N THR A 15 3.43 0.87 -2.95
CA THR A 15 4.30 1.58 -3.89
C THR A 15 3.71 1.61 -5.29
N PHE A 16 3.11 0.51 -5.76
CA PHE A 16 2.40 0.47 -7.05
C PHE A 16 1.32 1.56 -7.11
N LEU A 17 0.44 1.62 -6.12
CA LEU A 17 -0.67 2.59 -6.10
C LEU A 17 -0.15 4.03 -6.05
N VAL A 18 0.81 4.31 -5.17
CA VAL A 18 1.38 5.66 -5.03
C VAL A 18 2.05 6.12 -6.32
N VAL A 19 2.89 5.28 -6.92
CA VAL A 19 3.61 5.63 -8.15
C VAL A 19 2.65 5.76 -9.32
N ALA A 20 1.68 4.86 -9.46
CA ALA A 20 0.68 4.95 -10.51
C ALA A 20 -0.13 6.25 -10.41
N VAL A 21 -0.59 6.63 -9.22
CA VAL A 21 -1.33 7.89 -9.02
C VAL A 21 -0.45 9.10 -9.31
N LEU A 22 0.76 9.15 -8.74
CA LEU A 22 1.69 10.27 -8.96
C LEU A 22 2.01 10.47 -10.44
N VAL A 23 2.35 9.39 -11.15
CA VAL A 23 2.67 9.47 -12.59
C VAL A 23 1.43 9.85 -13.39
N THR A 24 0.25 9.34 -13.03
CA THR A 24 -1.02 9.71 -13.70
C THR A 24 -1.29 11.20 -13.58
N GLU A 25 -1.17 11.76 -12.37
CA GLU A 25 -1.39 13.19 -12.10
C GLU A 25 -0.37 14.06 -12.84
N LEU A 26 0.92 13.70 -12.80
CA LEU A 26 1.98 14.44 -13.50
C LEU A 26 1.81 14.43 -15.03
N LEU A 27 1.31 13.34 -15.60
CA LEU A 27 1.06 13.21 -17.02
C LEU A 27 -0.33 13.74 -17.43
N SER A 28 -1.27 13.94 -16.51
CA SER A 28 -2.66 14.29 -16.81
C SER A 28 -2.78 15.59 -17.62
N ALA A 29 -1.90 16.56 -17.35
CA ALA A 29 -1.83 17.83 -18.06
C ALA A 29 -1.26 17.71 -19.49
N ARG A 30 -0.68 16.56 -19.86
CA ARG A 30 0.04 16.38 -21.14
C ARG A 30 -0.53 15.25 -22.00
N ILE A 31 -1.17 14.24 -21.42
CA ILE A 31 -1.58 13.03 -22.12
C ILE A 31 -2.98 12.60 -21.64
N ALA A 32 -3.93 12.50 -22.55
CA ALA A 32 -5.31 12.09 -22.25
C ALA A 32 -5.43 10.67 -21.66
N PHE A 33 -4.47 9.79 -21.97
CA PHE A 33 -4.38 8.41 -21.48
C PHE A 33 -3.17 8.19 -20.57
N SER A 34 -2.90 9.14 -19.68
CA SER A 34 -1.78 9.08 -18.72
C SER A 34 -1.76 7.78 -17.89
N ALA A 35 -2.93 7.22 -17.57
CA ALA A 35 -3.06 5.97 -16.82
C ALA A 35 -2.44 4.75 -17.53
N ILE A 36 -2.46 4.70 -18.87
CA ILE A 36 -1.88 3.59 -19.65
C ILE A 36 -0.36 3.54 -19.47
N VAL A 37 0.28 4.70 -19.31
CA VAL A 37 1.73 4.80 -19.05
C VAL A 37 2.04 4.62 -17.57
N ALA A 38 1.21 5.19 -16.69
CA ALA A 38 1.43 5.18 -15.25
C ALA A 38 1.29 3.79 -14.62
N LEU A 39 0.35 2.97 -15.09
CA LEU A 39 0.11 1.63 -14.55
C LEU A 39 1.35 0.71 -14.67
N PRO A 40 1.96 0.52 -15.85
CA PRO A 40 3.19 -0.27 -15.99
C PRO A 40 4.34 0.26 -15.12
N ILE A 41 4.53 1.59 -15.07
CA ILE A 41 5.57 2.21 -14.24
C ILE A 41 5.33 1.91 -12.76
N GLY A 42 4.08 2.03 -12.31
CA GLY A 42 3.67 1.64 -10.97
C GLY A 42 4.00 0.18 -10.69
N VAL A 43 3.71 -0.74 -11.62
CA VAL A 43 3.94 -2.18 -11.43
C VAL A 43 5.44 -2.46 -11.25
N VAL A 44 6.28 -1.87 -12.11
CA VAL A 44 7.74 -2.02 -12.00
C VAL A 44 8.24 -1.49 -10.66
N ALA A 45 7.80 -0.29 -10.25
CA ALA A 45 8.19 0.29 -8.97
C ALA A 45 7.72 -0.56 -7.78
N GLY A 46 6.50 -1.08 -7.83
CA GLY A 46 5.94 -1.98 -6.82
C GLY A 46 6.75 -3.27 -6.70
N VAL A 47 7.09 -3.92 -7.82
CA VAL A 47 7.93 -5.13 -7.84
C VAL A 47 9.30 -4.84 -7.22
N ILE A 48 9.96 -3.74 -7.60
CA ILE A 48 11.25 -3.35 -7.04
C ILE A 48 11.14 -3.15 -5.52
N ALA A 49 10.12 -2.44 -5.04
CA ALA A 49 9.91 -2.21 -3.62
C ALA A 49 9.62 -3.51 -2.84
N GLY A 50 8.82 -4.41 -3.42
CA GLY A 50 8.54 -5.73 -2.84
C GLY A 50 9.80 -6.60 -2.71
N ILE A 51 10.61 -6.66 -3.78
CA ILE A 51 11.89 -7.39 -3.78
C ILE A 51 12.85 -6.77 -2.77
N ALA A 52 13.00 -5.45 -2.77
CA ALA A 52 13.85 -4.74 -1.80
C ALA A 52 13.39 -5.02 -0.36
N THR A 53 12.08 -5.08 -0.13
CA THR A 53 11.49 -5.42 1.16
C THR A 53 11.85 -6.83 1.59
N TRP A 54 11.64 -7.80 0.69
CA TRP A 54 11.89 -9.21 0.95
C TRP A 54 13.37 -9.55 1.18
N VAL A 55 14.24 -9.04 0.31
CA VAL A 55 15.67 -9.39 0.26
C VAL A 55 16.48 -8.61 1.31
N ARG A 56 16.14 -7.34 1.55
CA ARG A 56 17.02 -6.43 2.31
C ARG A 56 16.36 -5.73 3.48
N LEU A 57 15.19 -5.10 3.28
CA LEU A 57 14.62 -4.21 4.31
C LEU A 57 14.03 -4.98 5.48
N TRP A 58 13.46 -6.18 5.26
CA TRP A 58 12.89 -7.01 6.34
C TRP A 58 13.92 -7.44 7.39
N SER A 59 15.17 -7.63 6.95
CA SER A 59 16.29 -8.00 7.83
C SER A 59 16.65 -6.91 8.83
N ARG A 60 16.14 -5.68 8.66
CA ARG A 60 16.35 -4.56 9.59
C ARG A 60 15.16 -4.47 10.56
N PRO A 61 15.32 -4.85 11.84
CA PRO A 61 14.21 -4.85 12.82
C PRO A 61 13.57 -3.47 12.98
N ALA A 62 14.38 -2.41 12.92
CA ALA A 62 13.93 -1.03 13.03
C ALA A 62 12.94 -0.60 11.92
N LEU A 63 12.96 -1.26 10.76
CA LEU A 63 12.08 -0.93 9.64
C LEU A 63 10.76 -1.70 9.67
N ARG A 64 10.64 -2.76 10.47
CA ARG A 64 9.44 -3.63 10.48
C ARG A 64 8.14 -2.87 10.78
N PRO A 65 8.08 -1.94 11.75
CA PRO A 65 6.87 -1.15 11.99
C PRO A 65 6.47 -0.31 10.77
N VAL A 66 7.46 0.31 10.11
CA VAL A 66 7.23 1.14 8.91
C VAL A 66 6.77 0.29 7.73
N LEU A 67 7.42 -0.85 7.49
CA LEU A 67 7.07 -1.75 6.40
C LEU A 67 5.66 -2.32 6.57
N LEU A 68 5.31 -2.77 7.78
CA LEU A 68 3.99 -3.33 8.07
C LEU A 68 2.90 -2.24 8.08
N GLY A 69 3.17 -1.09 8.69
CA GLY A 69 2.26 0.06 8.66
C GLY A 69 2.00 0.54 7.23
N GLY A 70 3.06 0.70 6.43
CA GLY A 70 2.95 1.05 5.01
C GLY A 70 2.18 0.01 4.22
N SER A 71 2.47 -1.28 4.44
CA SER A 71 1.77 -2.39 3.77
C SER A 71 0.25 -2.38 4.02
N ALA A 72 -0.15 -2.01 5.24
CA ALA A 72 -1.56 -1.93 5.62
C ALA A 72 -2.33 -0.84 4.85
N VAL A 73 -1.66 0.24 4.44
CA VAL A 73 -2.29 1.30 3.62
C VAL A 73 -2.71 0.73 2.27
N GLY A 74 -1.80 0.05 1.56
CA GLY A 74 -2.11 -0.56 0.26
C GLY A 74 -3.23 -1.59 0.35
N TYR A 75 -3.19 -2.46 1.37
CA TYR A 75 -4.26 -3.44 1.58
C TYR A 75 -5.61 -2.80 1.89
N ALA A 76 -5.62 -1.77 2.75
CA ALA A 76 -6.85 -1.06 3.10
C ALA A 76 -7.48 -0.38 1.87
N LEU A 77 -6.67 0.24 1.00
CA LEU A 77 -7.14 0.82 -0.25
C LEU A 77 -7.69 -0.24 -1.20
N LEU A 78 -7.01 -1.38 -1.33
CA LEU A 78 -7.48 -2.49 -2.18
C LEU A 78 -8.80 -3.07 -1.67
N VAL A 79 -8.96 -3.20 -0.35
CA VAL A 79 -10.21 -3.64 0.28
C VAL A 79 -11.32 -2.61 0.06
N ALA A 80 -11.04 -1.32 0.24
CA ALA A 80 -12.03 -0.26 -0.01
C ALA A 80 -12.48 -0.24 -1.48
N ALA A 81 -11.54 -0.40 -2.41
CA ALA A 81 -11.84 -0.52 -3.84
C ALA A 81 -12.69 -1.77 -4.13
N ALA A 82 -12.29 -2.93 -3.59
CA ALA A 82 -13.04 -4.17 -3.76
C ALA A 82 -14.46 -4.07 -3.21
N ALA A 83 -14.65 -3.46 -2.03
CA ALA A 83 -15.96 -3.23 -1.44
C ALA A 83 -16.84 -2.32 -2.31
N SER A 84 -16.29 -1.25 -2.85
CA SER A 84 -17.01 -0.36 -3.81
C SER A 84 -17.46 -1.07 -5.08
N TYR A 85 -16.70 -2.07 -5.54
CA TYR A 85 -17.06 -2.82 -6.74
C TYR A 85 -18.02 -3.97 -6.45
N ALA A 86 -17.80 -4.72 -5.38
CA ALA A 86 -18.57 -5.92 -5.06
C ALA A 86 -19.91 -5.62 -4.35
N VAL A 87 -20.02 -4.49 -3.65
CA VAL A 87 -21.19 -4.15 -2.83
C VAL A 87 -21.81 -2.85 -3.37
N PRO A 88 -22.83 -2.91 -4.24
CA PRO A 88 -23.43 -1.72 -4.84
C PRO A 88 -23.89 -0.63 -3.83
N PRO A 89 -24.45 -0.98 -2.65
CA PRO A 89 -24.77 0.01 -1.62
C PRO A 89 -23.54 0.73 -1.05
N ALA A 90 -22.39 0.06 -0.99
CA ALA A 90 -21.16 0.61 -0.41
C ALA A 90 -20.59 1.76 -1.24
N ARG A 91 -20.87 1.82 -2.56
CA ARG A 91 -20.42 2.93 -3.44
C ARG A 91 -20.80 4.31 -2.92
N ARG A 92 -21.93 4.44 -2.23
CA ARG A 92 -22.37 5.74 -1.69
C ARG A 92 -21.53 6.22 -0.51
N PHE A 93 -20.83 5.30 0.17
CA PHE A 93 -20.04 5.58 1.37
C PHE A 93 -18.53 5.61 1.09
N VAL A 94 -18.09 4.95 0.03
CA VAL A 94 -16.67 4.90 -0.36
C VAL A 94 -16.38 6.02 -1.37
N SER A 95 -15.96 7.16 -0.83
CA SER A 95 -15.33 8.24 -1.56
C SER A 95 -13.82 8.08 -1.55
N VAL A 96 -13.10 8.78 -2.44
CA VAL A 96 -11.63 8.81 -2.42
C VAL A 96 -11.10 9.26 -1.06
N TRP A 97 -11.68 10.31 -0.48
CA TRP A 97 -11.28 10.84 0.82
C TRP A 97 -11.55 9.87 1.97
N SER A 98 -12.69 9.19 1.98
CA SER A 98 -13.00 8.20 3.03
C SER A 98 -12.13 6.95 2.90
N ALA A 99 -11.81 6.51 1.68
CA ALA A 99 -10.86 5.41 1.46
C ALA A 99 -9.43 5.77 1.91
N LEU A 100 -8.96 6.98 1.59
CA LEU A 100 -7.65 7.46 2.03
C LEU A 100 -7.59 7.61 3.56
N GLY A 101 -8.63 8.18 4.17
CA GLY A 101 -8.73 8.32 5.62
C GLY A 101 -8.73 6.96 6.32
N PHE A 102 -9.51 6.01 5.82
CA PHE A 102 -9.53 4.63 6.32
C PHE A 102 -8.15 3.97 6.21
N ALA A 103 -7.50 4.06 5.05
CA ALA A 103 -6.19 3.49 4.81
C ALA A 103 -5.10 4.11 5.71
N ALA A 104 -5.15 5.43 5.93
CA ALA A 104 -4.26 6.13 6.85
C ALA A 104 -4.44 5.64 8.29
N VAL A 105 -5.68 5.51 8.77
CA VAL A 105 -5.97 4.98 10.12
C VAL A 105 -5.47 3.55 10.26
N CYS A 106 -5.72 2.68 9.27
CA CYS A 106 -5.20 1.31 9.27
C CYS A 106 -3.67 1.28 9.31
N GLY A 107 -3.01 2.10 8.50
CA GLY A 107 -1.55 2.19 8.46
C GLY A 107 -0.95 2.64 9.80
N VAL A 108 -1.51 3.69 10.40
CA VAL A 108 -1.08 4.21 11.71
C VAL A 108 -1.34 3.18 12.82
N ALA A 109 -2.51 2.53 12.82
CA ALA A 109 -2.86 1.52 13.81
C ALA A 109 -1.90 0.32 13.75
N VAL A 110 -1.61 -0.20 12.54
CA VAL A 110 -0.65 -1.30 12.37
C VAL A 110 0.77 -0.87 12.75
N PHE A 111 1.19 0.32 12.34
CA PHE A 111 2.48 0.88 12.74
C PHE A 111 2.62 0.94 14.26
N ALA A 112 1.63 1.53 14.95
CA ALA A 112 1.62 1.65 16.40
C ALA A 112 1.59 0.27 17.06
N PHE A 113 0.76 -0.65 16.58
CA PHE A 113 0.65 -2.00 17.11
C PHE A 113 1.98 -2.76 17.04
N VAL A 114 2.66 -2.71 15.90
CA VAL A 114 3.97 -3.37 15.71
C VAL A 114 5.05 -2.68 16.54
N ARG A 115 5.02 -1.35 16.63
CA ARG A 115 5.97 -0.59 17.44
C ARG A 115 5.84 -0.87 18.94
N LEU A 116 4.60 -1.09 19.41
CA LEU A 116 4.30 -1.39 20.81
C LEU A 116 4.53 -2.86 21.17
N ASN A 117 4.56 -3.77 20.19
CA ASN A 117 4.73 -5.22 20.43
C ASN A 117 5.88 -5.83 19.58
N PRO A 118 7.12 -5.31 19.69
CA PRO A 118 8.23 -5.73 18.84
C PRO A 118 8.59 -7.22 18.98
N GLU A 119 8.40 -7.80 20.16
CA GLU A 119 8.66 -9.21 20.48
C GLU A 119 7.79 -10.19 19.67
N ARG A 120 6.56 -9.79 19.29
CA ARG A 120 5.67 -10.63 18.46
C ARG A 120 6.12 -10.72 17.00
N PHE A 121 6.92 -9.76 16.55
CA PHE A 121 7.35 -9.61 15.15
C PHE A 121 8.87 -9.75 15.00
N SER A 122 9.57 -10.25 16.02
CA SER A 122 11.04 -10.38 16.04
C SER A 122 11.57 -11.56 15.21
N ARG A 123 10.75 -12.59 14.98
CA ARG A 123 11.11 -13.82 14.24
C ARG A 123 10.94 -13.71 12.73
#